data_AF-A0A699T4F0-F1
#
_entry.id   AF-A0A699T4F0-F1
#
_cell.length_a   1.000
_cell.length_b   1.000
_cell.length_c   1.000
_cell.angle_alpha   90.00
_cell.angle_beta   90.00
_cell.angle_gamma   90.00
#
_symmetry.space_group_name_H-M   'P 1'
#
loop_
_entity.id
_entity.type
_entity.pdbx_description
1 polymer ?
#
loop_
_entity_poly.entity_id
_entity_poly.type
_entity_poly.pdbx_seq_one_letter_code
_entity_poly.pdbx_strand_id
1 'polypeptide(L)' 'MQAARKCSYSEFLKCKPLDFKDDALTWWNSHVKTTTPEAAHAMTWVTLKKKMTDKYYPRGEIKKIEAEMWNLKVKGTD' A
#
# COMPACT_ATOMS: atom_id res chain seq x y z
N MET A 1 -4.68 -1.46 -28.71
CA MET A 1 -5.06 -1.31 -27.29
C MET A 1 -4.70 -2.60 -26.58
N GLN A 2 -3.65 -2.61 -25.75
CA GLN A 2 -3.27 -3.82 -25.01
C GLN A 2 -4.28 -4.05 -23.89
N ALA A 3 -5.03 -5.16 -23.99
CA ALA A 3 -5.92 -5.58 -22.91
C ALA A 3 -5.06 -5.94 -21.69
N ALA A 4 -5.32 -5.29 -20.56
CA ALA A 4 -4.73 -5.69 -19.30
C ALA A 4 -5.16 -7.13 -19.00
N ARG A 5 -4.22 -8.08 -19.14
CA ARG A 5 -4.44 -9.48 -18.78
C ARG A 5 -4.85 -9.53 -17.30
N LYS A 6 -6.06 -10.00 -17.00
CA LYS A 6 -6.47 -10.30 -15.63
C LYS A 6 -5.57 -11.43 -15.12
N CYS A 7 -4.58 -11.07 -14.30
CA CYS A 7 -3.73 -12.02 -13.61
C CYS A 7 -4.55 -12.69 -12.51
N SER A 8 -4.57 -14.02 -12.46
CA SER A 8 -5.19 -14.76 -11.37
C SER A 8 -4.31 -14.73 -10.11
N TYR A 9 -4.92 -14.88 -8.93
CA TYR A 9 -4.20 -14.85 -7.66
C TYR A 9 -3.13 -15.97 -7.55
N SER A 10 -3.37 -17.13 -8.16
CA SER A 10 -2.40 -18.24 -8.20
C SER A 10 -1.24 -17.98 -9.16
N GLU A 11 -1.46 -17.28 -10.28
CA GLU A 11 -0.38 -16.79 -11.15
C GLU A 11 0.48 -15.73 -10.43
N PHE A 12 -0.16 -14.88 -9.63
CA PHE A 12 0.53 -13.91 -8.77
C PHE A 12 1.39 -14.56 -7.68
N LEU A 13 0.91 -15.60 -7.00
CA LEU A 13 1.73 -16.34 -6.02
C LEU A 13 2.88 -17.13 -6.68
N LYS A 14 2.66 -17.65 -7.90
CA LYS A 14 3.69 -18.37 -8.67
C LYS A 14 4.78 -17.43 -9.18
N CYS A 15 4.43 -16.21 -9.56
CA CYS A 15 5.38 -15.15 -9.82
C CYS A 15 5.82 -14.53 -8.49
N LYS A 16 6.61 -15.26 -7.67
CA LYS A 16 7.20 -14.87 -6.37
C LYS A 16 6.38 -13.81 -5.61
N PRO A 17 5.74 -14.14 -4.46
CA PRO A 17 4.91 -13.18 -3.72
C PRO A 17 5.68 -11.87 -3.65
N LEU A 18 5.16 -10.84 -4.34
CA LEU A 18 5.80 -9.54 -4.64
C LEU A 18 6.96 -9.28 -3.70
N ASP A 19 8.16 -8.93 -4.20
CA ASP A 19 9.41 -8.57 -3.49
C ASP A 19 9.23 -7.59 -2.29
N PHE A 20 8.36 -7.93 -1.35
CA PHE A 20 8.09 -7.25 -0.11
C PHE A 20 9.28 -7.61 0.75
N LYS A 21 10.02 -6.58 1.11
CA LYS A 21 11.18 -6.69 1.97
C LYS A 21 10.77 -6.31 3.38
N ASP A 22 11.35 -7.01 4.35
CA ASP A 22 11.34 -6.66 5.78
C ASP A 22 9.94 -6.34 6.33
N ASP A 23 9.68 -5.06 6.65
CA ASP A 23 8.43 -4.61 7.26
C ASP A 23 7.19 -4.86 6.39
N ALA A 24 7.33 -4.71 5.06
CA ALA A 24 6.23 -4.95 4.13
C ALA A 24 5.81 -6.43 4.13
N LEU A 25 6.77 -7.35 4.23
CA LEU A 25 6.51 -8.79 4.29
C LEU A 25 5.89 -9.17 5.63
N THR A 26 6.42 -8.62 6.72
CA THR A 26 5.90 -8.84 8.08
C THR A 26 4.44 -8.38 8.19
N TRP A 27 4.14 -7.21 7.64
CA TRP A 27 2.79 -6.68 7.59
C TRP A 27 1.85 -7.54 6.76
N TRP A 28 2.27 -7.96 5.56
CA TRP A 28 1.45 -8.81 4.71
C TRP A 28 1.12 -10.15 5.38
N ASN A 29 2.10 -10.79 6.00
CA ASN A 29 1.89 -12.04 6.75
C ASN A 29 0.92 -11.85 7.93
N SER A 30 1.03 -10.73 8.66
CA SER A 30 0.06 -10.38 9.71
C SER A 30 -1.35 -10.14 9.14
N HIS A 31 -1.45 -9.49 7.98
CA HIS A 31 -2.72 -9.24 7.31
C HIS A 31 -3.39 -10.54 6.84
N VAL A 32 -2.63 -11.48 6.27
CA VAL A 32 -3.11 -12.81 5.86
C VAL A 32 -3.48 -13.67 7.08
N LYS A 33 -2.83 -13.48 8.23
CA LYS A 33 -3.17 -14.19 9.47
C LYS A 33 -4.46 -13.67 10.13
N THR A 34 -4.72 -12.37 10.02
CA THR A 34 -5.89 -11.70 10.61
C THR A 34 -7.11 -11.74 9.71
N THR A 35 -6.90 -11.82 8.40
CA THR A 35 -7.91 -12.06 7.38
C THR A 35 -8.03 -13.57 7.16
N THR A 36 -9.18 -14.10 6.75
CA THR A 36 -9.20 -15.52 6.34
C THR A 36 -8.30 -15.69 5.10
N PRO A 37 -7.57 -16.82 4.97
CA PRO A 37 -6.77 -17.09 3.78
C PRO A 37 -7.56 -16.90 2.48
N GLU A 38 -8.83 -17.32 2.47
CA GLU A 38 -9.74 -17.20 1.33
C GLU A 38 -10.03 -15.74 0.98
N ALA A 39 -10.24 -14.87 1.98
CA ALA A 39 -10.49 -13.45 1.75
C ALA A 39 -9.21 -12.70 1.34
N ALA A 40 -8.04 -13.11 1.85
CA ALA A 40 -6.76 -12.60 1.38
C ALA A 40 -6.46 -13.04 -0.06
N HIS A 41 -6.83 -14.27 -0.41
CA HIS A 41 -6.71 -14.84 -1.76
C HIS A 41 -7.71 -14.24 -2.75
N ALA A 42 -8.91 -13.86 -2.29
CA ALA A 42 -9.91 -13.17 -3.09
C ALA A 42 -9.62 -11.66 -3.26
N MET A 43 -8.60 -11.13 -2.58
CA MET A 43 -8.28 -9.70 -2.64
C MET A 43 -7.79 -9.31 -4.03
N THR A 44 -8.43 -8.30 -4.62
CA THR A 44 -7.99 -7.75 -5.90
C THR A 44 -6.72 -6.91 -5.75
N TRP A 45 -5.93 -6.83 -6.83
CA TRP A 45 -4.73 -5.99 -6.88
C TRP A 45 -4.99 -4.50 -6.59
N VAL A 46 -6.17 -3.99 -6.98
CA VAL A 46 -6.57 -2.61 -6.70
C VAL A 46 -6.73 -2.37 -5.20
N THR A 47 -7.39 -3.31 -4.51
CA THR A 47 -7.57 -3.26 -3.05
C THR A 47 -6.24 -3.37 -2.33
N LEU A 48 -5.35 -4.27 -2.77
CA LEU A 48 -4.02 -4.44 -2.19
C LEU A 48 -3.18 -3.16 -2.31
N LYS A 49 -3.13 -2.55 -3.51
CA LYS A 49 -2.44 -1.28 -3.71
C LYS A 49 -2.96 -0.18 -2.80
N LYS A 50 -4.30 -0.06 -2.68
CA LYS A 50 -4.92 0.93 -1.79
C LYS A 50 -4.48 0.73 -0.34
N LYS A 51 -4.54 -0.49 0.19
CA LYS A 51 -4.10 -0.80 1.56
C LYS A 51 -2.62 -0.45 1.82
N MET A 52 -1.75 -0.76 0.84
CA MET A 52 -0.32 -0.41 0.93
C MET A 52 -0.11 1.11 0.93
N THR A 53 -0.81 1.83 0.06
CA THR A 53 -0.77 3.31 0.03
C THR A 53 -1.29 3.91 1.33
N ASP A 54 -2.41 3.41 1.87
CA ASP A 54 -2.98 3.93 3.11
C ASP A 54 -2.04 3.71 4.31
N LYS A 55 -1.33 2.57 4.36
CA LYS A 55 -0.37 2.27 5.43
C LYS A 55 0.91 3.10 5.33
N TYR A 56 1.53 3.14 4.15
CA TYR A 56 2.89 3.69 3.98
C TYR A 56 2.92 5.12 3.46
N TYR A 57 1.83 5.60 2.86
CA TYR A 57 1.65 6.97 2.37
C TYR A 57 0.39 7.59 3.00
N PRO A 58 0.35 7.73 4.35
CA PRO A 58 -0.82 8.22 5.06
C PRO A 58 -1.08 9.69 4.70
N ARG A 59 -2.14 9.94 3.93
CA ARG A 59 -2.48 11.27 3.39
C ARG A 59 -2.67 12.34 4.47
N GLY A 60 -3.04 11.95 5.69
CA GLY A 60 -3.15 12.86 6.83
C GLY A 60 -1.80 13.42 7.26
N GLU A 61 -0.78 12.56 7.41
CA GLU A 61 0.58 12.96 7.78
C GLU A 61 1.20 13.85 6.70
N ILE A 62 1.01 13.51 5.42
CA ILE A 62 1.50 14.34 4.30
C ILE A 62 0.89 15.74 4.36
N LYS A 63 -0.44 15.84 4.53
CA LYS A 63 -1.12 17.14 4.67
C LYS A 63 -0.63 17.93 5.88
N LYS A 64 -0.32 17.24 6.99
CA LYS A 64 0.23 17.87 8.19
C LYS A 64 1.61 18.45 7.91
N ILE A 65 2.50 17.69 7.27
CA ILE A 65 3.83 18.15 6.86
C ILE A 65 3.72 19.32 5.87
N GLU A 66 2.82 19.26 4.89
CA GLU A 66 2.57 20.36 3.95
C GLU A 66 2.14 21.65 4.68
N ALA A 67 1.25 21.53 5.66
CA ALA A 67 0.80 22.67 6.47
C ALA A 67 1.90 23.23 7.38
N GLU A 68 2.71 22.36 8.00
CA GLU A 68 3.88 22.76 8.79
C GLU A 68 4.89 23.52 7.92
N MET A 69 5.19 23.01 6.73
CA MET A 69 6.10 23.65 5.79
C MET A 69 5.59 25.01 5.32
N TRP A 70 4.28 25.15 5.08
CA TRP A 70 3.65 26.43 4.76
C TRP A 70 3.78 27.43 5.91
N ASN A 71 3.47 27.01 7.14
CA ASN A 71 3.59 27.87 8.33
C ASN A 71 5.03 28.32 8.59
N LEU A 72 6.02 27.44 8.35
CA LEU A 72 7.43 27.79 8.45
C LEU A 72 7.84 28.83 7.41
N LYS A 73 7.37 28.68 6.15
CA LYS A 73 7.65 29.65 5.09
C LYS A 73 7.06 31.03 5.42
N VAL A 74 5.84 31.09 5.95
CA VAL A 74 5.18 32.35 6.33
C VAL A 74 5.89 33.05 7.49
N LYS A 75 6.42 32.29 8.46
CA LYS A 75 7.13 32.84 9.62
C LYS A 75 8.59 33.25 9.35
N GLY A 76 9.20 32.78 8.26
CA GLY A 76 10.58 33.14 7.87
C GLY A 76 10.70 34.38 6.98
N THR A 77 9.61 35.12 6.81
CA THR A 77 9.52 36.33 5.94
C THR A 77 9.29 37.63 6.71
N ASP A 78 9.60 37.64 8.02
CA ASP A 78 9.54 38.81 8.90
C ASP A 78 10.96 39.20 9.38
#